data_AF-A0A437M7K2-F1
#
_entry.id   AF-A0A437M7K2-F1
#
_cell.length_a   1.000
_cell.length_b   1.000
_cell.length_c   1.000
_cell.angle_alpha   90.00
_cell.angle_beta   90.00
_cell.angle_gamma   90.00
#
_symmetry.space_group_name_H-M   'P 1'
#
loop_
_entity.id
_entity.type
_entity.pdbx_description
1 polymer ?
#
loop_
_entity_poly.entity_id
_entity_poly.type
_entity_poly.pdbx_seq_one_letter_code
_entity_poly.pdbx_strand_id
1 'polypeptide(L)' 'MATAPTPAVTISEHAILRYLERVYGIDMEHIRAELSSPVAEMAVRMNAPSIRLRSGHRAMIRDGVVTTILSKPKHRGRV' A
#
# COMPACT_ATOMS: atom_id res chain seq x y z
N MET A 1 29.17 15.81 31.27
CA MET A 1 28.44 14.55 31.55
C MET A 1 27.60 14.24 30.32
N ALA A 2 27.89 13.16 29.60
CA ALA A 2 27.09 12.76 28.44
C ALA A 2 25.81 12.08 28.93
N THR A 3 24.65 12.62 28.59
CA THR A 3 23.36 12.02 28.91
C THR A 3 23.20 10.73 28.12
N ALA A 4 22.94 9.60 28.80
CA ALA A 4 22.63 8.35 28.12
C ALA A 4 21.38 8.52 27.24
N PRO A 5 21.35 7.99 26.01
CA PRO A 5 20.15 8.06 25.18
C PRO A 5 19.00 7.36 25.89
N THR A 6 17.87 8.06 26.05
CA THR A 6 16.62 7.48 26.56
C THR A 6 16.28 6.25 25.73
N PRO A 7 15.98 5.09 26.32
CA PRO A 7 15.64 3.90 25.56
C PRO A 7 14.37 4.17 24.75
N ALA A 8 14.55 4.32 23.44
CA ALA A 8 13.45 4.47 22.49
C ALA A 8 12.97 3.08 22.07
N VAL A 9 11.67 2.84 22.19
CA VAL A 9 11.06 1.61 21.69
C VAL A 9 11.14 1.61 20.17
N THR A 10 11.70 0.54 19.59
CA THR A 10 11.71 0.35 18.14
C THR A 10 10.41 -0.34 17.71
N ILE A 11 9.72 0.23 16.72
CA ILE A 11 8.43 -0.25 16.23
C ILE A 11 8.63 -0.92 14.87
N SER A 12 8.17 -2.16 14.71
CA SER A 12 8.24 -2.87 13.43
C SER A 12 7.06 -2.50 12.52
N GLU A 13 7.24 -2.65 11.21
CA GLU A 13 6.15 -2.49 10.24
C GLU A 13 4.98 -3.45 10.52
N HIS A 14 5.28 -4.67 10.98
CA HIS A 14 4.26 -5.64 11.38
C HIS A 14 3.40 -5.13 12.54
N ALA A 15 4.00 -4.47 13.54
CA ALA A 15 3.26 -3.88 14.65
C ALA A 15 2.29 -2.79 14.18
N ILE A 16 2.70 -1.96 13.21
CA ILE A 16 1.84 -0.94 12.60
C ILE A 16 0.66 -1.60 11.89
N LEU A 17 0.88 -2.63 11.07
CA LEU A 17 -0.19 -3.35 10.39
C LEU A 17 -1.21 -3.94 11.37
N ARG A 18 -0.76 -4.59 12.45
CA ARG A 18 -1.67 -5.13 13.48
C ARG A 18 -2.42 -4.04 14.24
N TYR A 19 -1.81 -2.88 14.45
CA TYR A 19 -2.47 -1.75 15.08
C TYR A 19 -3.58 -1.18 14.18
N LEU A 20 -3.32 -1.00 12.87
CA LEU A 20 -4.34 -0.59 11.90
C LEU A 20 -5.52 -1.55 11.88
N GLU A 21 -5.26 -2.86 11.87
CA GLU A 21 -6.30 -3.89 11.86
C GLU A 21 -7.11 -3.91 13.16
N ARG A 22 -6.44 -3.98 14.31
CA ARG A 22 -7.11 -4.23 15.60
C ARG A 22 -7.66 -2.99 16.28
N VAL A 23 -7.02 -1.83 16.10
CA VAL A 23 -7.38 -0.60 16.80
C VAL A 23 -8.23 0.31 15.92
N TYR A 24 -7.88 0.45 14.64
CA TYR A 24 -8.67 1.24 13.69
C TYR A 24 -9.70 0.42 12.91
N GLY A 25 -9.72 -0.91 13.07
CA GLY A 25 -10.71 -1.77 12.41
C GLY A 25 -10.50 -1.89 10.89
N ILE A 26 -9.28 -1.65 10.40
CA ILE A 26 -8.98 -1.79 8.97
C ILE A 26 -9.00 -3.28 8.60
N ASP A 27 -9.90 -3.66 7.71
CA ASP A 27 -10.00 -5.04 7.21
C ASP A 27 -8.90 -5.30 6.16
N MET A 28 -7.82 -5.93 6.61
CA MET A 28 -6.67 -6.27 5.78
C MET A 28 -7.01 -7.34 4.72
N GLU A 29 -7.93 -8.26 5.00
CA GLU A 29 -8.33 -9.29 4.04
C GLU A 29 -9.23 -8.71 2.95
N HIS A 30 -10.10 -7.77 3.30
CA HIS A 30 -10.86 -6.99 2.31
C HIS A 30 -9.94 -6.21 1.37
N ILE A 31 -8.92 -5.53 1.91
CA ILE A 31 -7.91 -4.83 1.09
C ILE A 31 -7.17 -5.80 0.17
N ARG A 32 -6.78 -6.98 0.67
CA ARG A 32 -6.14 -8.01 -0.16
C ARG A 32 -7.06 -8.46 -1.31
N ALA A 33 -8.34 -8.67 -1.03
CA ALA A 33 -9.33 -9.03 -2.05
C ALA A 33 -9.53 -7.92 -3.09
N GLU A 34 -9.57 -6.65 -2.68
CA GLU A 34 -9.68 -5.51 -3.61
C GLU A 34 -8.46 -5.43 -4.54
N LEU A 35 -7.25 -5.65 -4.01
CA LEU A 35 -6.02 -5.64 -4.80
C LEU A 35 -5.89 -6.87 -5.71
N SER A 36 -6.43 -8.02 -5.30
CA SER A 36 -6.45 -9.28 -6.07
C SER A 36 -7.61 -9.32 -7.08
N SER A 37 -7.85 -8.20 -7.77
CA SER A 37 -8.95 -8.08 -8.73
C SER A 37 -8.66 -8.78 -10.06
N PRO A 38 -9.69 -9.13 -10.87
CA PRO A 38 -9.49 -9.68 -12.21
C PRO A 38 -8.62 -8.80 -13.14
N VAL A 39 -8.61 -7.47 -12.89
CA VAL A 39 -7.75 -6.53 -13.61
C VAL A 39 -6.28 -6.70 -13.22
N ALA A 40 -5.99 -6.97 -11.94
CA ALA A 40 -4.65 -7.27 -11.48
C ALA A 40 -4.15 -8.60 -12.05
N GLU A 41 -4.98 -9.65 -12.04
CA GLU A 41 -4.65 -10.94 -12.67
C GLU A 41 -4.36 -10.78 -14.16
N MET A 42 -5.20 -10.03 -14.89
CA MET A 42 -4.96 -9.75 -16.30
C MET A 42 -3.66 -8.98 -16.51
N ALA A 43 -3.37 -8.00 -15.67
CA ALA A 43 -2.13 -7.23 -15.75
C ALA A 43 -0.89 -8.11 -15.54
N VAL A 44 -0.93 -9.08 -14.61
CA VAL A 44 0.15 -10.07 -14.45
C VAL A 44 0.31 -10.91 -15.72
N ARG A 45 -0.79 -11.44 -16.29
CA ARG A 45 -0.73 -12.21 -17.54
C ARG A 45 -0.17 -11.43 -18.73
N MET A 46 -0.47 -10.13 -18.80
CA MET A 46 0.01 -9.24 -19.86
C MET A 46 1.38 -8.62 -19.56
N ASN A 47 2.01 -8.97 -18.43
CA ASN A 47 3.23 -8.36 -17.94
C ASN A 47 3.17 -6.81 -17.88
N ALA A 48 2.00 -6.28 -17.50
CA ALA A 48 1.78 -4.86 -17.39
C ALA A 48 2.42 -4.32 -16.10
N PRO A 49 3.17 -3.19 -16.16
CA PRO A 49 3.93 -2.68 -15.01
C PRO A 49 3.05 -1.98 -13.97
N SER A 50 1.81 -1.64 -14.31
CA SER A 50 0.89 -0.96 -13.39
C SER A 50 -0.56 -1.07 -13.83
N ILE A 51 -1.48 -0.94 -12.88
CA ILE A 51 -2.93 -0.82 -13.11
C ILE A 51 -3.49 0.41 -12.42
N ARG A 52 -4.63 0.91 -12.90
CA ARG A 52 -5.41 1.94 -12.22
C ARG A 52 -6.51 1.26 -11.41
N LEU A 53 -6.52 1.53 -10.11
CA LEU A 53 -7.55 1.01 -9.20
C LEU A 53 -8.85 1.79 -9.37
N ARG A 54 -9.97 1.22 -8.93
CA ARG A 54 -11.29 1.91 -8.93
C ARG A 54 -11.26 3.20 -8.11
N SER A 55 -10.47 3.21 -7.04
CA SER A 55 -10.25 4.42 -6.25
C SER A 55 -9.56 5.54 -7.03
N GLY A 56 -8.94 5.27 -8.19
CA GLY A 56 -8.20 6.25 -9.01
C GLY A 56 -6.70 6.32 -8.69
N HIS A 57 -6.25 5.54 -7.70
CA HIS A 57 -4.84 5.31 -7.41
C HIS A 57 -4.21 4.41 -8.47
N ARG A 58 -2.87 4.39 -8.53
CA ARG A 58 -2.13 3.47 -9.42
C ARG A 58 -1.42 2.42 -8.58
N ALA A 59 -1.64 1.15 -8.89
CA ALA A 59 -0.89 0.05 -8.29
C ALA A 59 0.25 -0.37 -9.22
N MET A 60 1.46 -0.48 -8.69
CA MET A 60 2.65 -0.97 -9.40
C MET A 60 2.75 -2.49 -9.26
N ILE A 61 3.10 -3.16 -10.35
CA ILE A 61 3.26 -4.62 -10.40
C ILE A 61 4.68 -4.95 -10.84
N ARG A 62 5.35 -5.84 -10.09
CA ARG A 62 6.68 -6.37 -10.41
C ARG A 62 6.70 -7.86 -10.11
N ASP A 63 7.14 -8.66 -11.08
CA ASP A 63 7.26 -10.12 -10.94
C ASP A 63 5.98 -10.80 -10.42
N GLY A 64 4.81 -10.32 -10.87
CA GLY A 64 3.51 -10.82 -10.43
C GLY A 64 3.00 -10.29 -9.08
N VAL A 65 3.76 -9.40 -8.42
CA VAL A 65 3.44 -8.86 -7.09
C VAL A 65 3.02 -7.39 -7.18
N VAL A 66 1.92 -7.03 -6.53
CA VAL A 66 1.56 -5.62 -6.31
C VAL A 66 2.47 -5.03 -5.24
N THR A 67 3.37 -4.12 -5.61
CA THR A 67 4.43 -3.63 -4.71
C THR A 67 4.12 -2.29 -4.05
N THR A 68 3.40 -1.40 -4.76
CA THR A 68 3.26 0.00 -4.33
C THR A 68 1.96 0.59 -4.85
N ILE A 69 1.26 1.33 -3.99
CA ILE A 69 0.09 2.12 -4.36
C ILE A 69 0.50 3.60 -4.43
N LEU A 70 0.54 4.16 -5.62
CA LEU A 70 0.83 5.57 -5.86
C LEU A 70 -0.43 6.43 -5.69
N SER A 71 -0.23 7.62 -5.11
CA SER A 71 -1.25 8.65 -4.99
C SER A 71 -1.94 8.96 -6.32
N LYS A 72 -3.21 9.36 -6.26
CA LYS A 72 -3.90 9.86 -7.45
C LYS A 72 -3.14 11.08 -7.99
N PRO A 73 -2.98 11.22 -9.32
CA PRO A 73 -2.44 12.43 -9.89
C PRO A 73 -3.30 13.61 -9.40
N LYS A 74 -2.68 14.57 -8.70
CA LYS A 74 -3.36 15.83 -8.38
C LYS A 74 -3.65 16.51 -9.71
N HIS A 75 -4.92 16.83 -9.99
CA HIS A 75 -5.22 17.71 -11.11
C HIS A 75 -4.45 19.01 -10.88
N ARG A 76 -3.39 19.23 -11.65
CA ARG A 76 -2.69 20.52 -11.66
C ARG A 76 -3.69 21.47 -12.29
N GLY A 77 -4.36 22.27 -11.48
CA GLY A 77 -5.29 23.29 -11.94
C GLY A 77 -4.58 24.10 -13.02
N ARG A 78 -5.15 24.11 -14.22
CA ARG A 78 -4.72 25.02 -15.27
C ARG A 78 -5.19 26.40 -14.81
N VAL A 79 -4.25 27.16 -14.23
CA VAL A 79 -4.41 28.60 -13.96
C VAL A 79 -4.56 29.34 -15.28
#